data_AF-A0A512TLL1-F1
#
_entry.id   AF-A0A512TLL1-F1
#
_cell.length_a   1.000
_cell.length_b   1.000
_cell.length_c   1.000
_cell.angle_alpha   90.00
_cell.angle_beta   90.00
_cell.angle_gamma   90.00
#
_symmetry.space_group_name_H-M   'P 1'
#
loop_
_entity.id
_entity.type
_entity.pdbx_description
1 polymer ?
#
loop_
_entity_poly.entity_id
_entity_poly.type
_entity_poly.pdbx_seq_one_letter_code
_entity_poly.pdbx_strand_id
1 'polypeptide(L)'
;MLSKTKIENFLDYIIAICLILNVHSVWNNTIIRKLNVIFLIISLLIYMFMSINNLKRKKREFIKASVITLTVIVYNLLFITINLSSIGDFILNFIILYSLFIYYSIYKRNIGESCYLLLKISNLIFIISIVSLFFYIFGSVLKVVSANSDILLRWGTDRYVSSYHNLYYETQTINIFGKQIIRNTGIFTEAPMYAFNLCISLSVEVFIRKKQKNKKIIVLLFTILTTFSTTGIVVSLLIISINLINSRKNYGLLKKMCLYLFVMILMISSMFFINYKVIQSKDIYGSYSIRMDDIKVGIEAWKDNIIMGKGYNRYDLVQQYMSINDRGNDIGGSNGIMKILPEGGIYLLSIYIFPLVIALVYSIKYRVKNVIIFETILVILLININVPYRFIMIYFLSLGLSYLFKNDSSKIGENYEKI
;
A
#
# COMPACT_ATOMS: atom_id res chain seq x y z
N MET A 1 -22.45 26.24 -4.04
CA MET A 1 -21.23 25.89 -3.26
C MET A 1 -21.37 24.56 -2.52
N LEU A 2 -22.51 24.29 -1.85
CA LEU A 2 -22.79 23.01 -1.16
C LEU A 2 -22.83 21.76 -2.07
N SER A 3 -23.31 21.87 -3.33
CA SER A 3 -23.38 20.72 -4.26
C SER A 3 -22.00 20.22 -4.72
N LYS A 4 -21.04 21.14 -4.93
CA LYS A 4 -19.68 20.83 -5.39
C LYS A 4 -18.91 19.99 -4.37
N THR A 5 -19.04 20.31 -3.08
CA THR A 5 -18.41 19.55 -1.98
C THR A 5 -18.97 18.13 -1.83
N LYS A 6 -20.27 17.93 -2.09
CA LYS A 6 -20.88 16.59 -2.02
C LYS A 6 -20.39 15.68 -3.15
N ILE A 7 -20.28 16.22 -4.38
CA ILE A 7 -19.77 15.48 -5.54
C ILE A 7 -18.31 15.08 -5.32
N GLU A 8 -17.44 16.03 -4.93
CA GLU A 8 -16.02 15.73 -4.64
C GLU A 8 -15.88 14.65 -3.56
N ASN A 9 -16.65 14.77 -2.48
CA ASN A 9 -16.65 13.77 -1.41
C ASN A 9 -17.09 12.38 -1.90
N PHE A 10 -18.10 12.30 -2.77
CA PHE A 10 -18.55 11.04 -3.39
C PHE A 10 -17.46 10.43 -4.29
N LEU A 11 -16.85 11.24 -5.17
CA LEU A 11 -15.74 10.81 -6.03
C LEU A 11 -14.53 10.33 -5.23
N ASP A 12 -14.18 11.01 -4.13
CA ASP A 12 -13.09 10.58 -3.25
C ASP A 12 -13.36 9.19 -2.63
N TYR A 13 -14.61 8.86 -2.29
CA TYR A 13 -14.96 7.51 -1.84
C TYR A 13 -14.86 6.48 -2.96
N ILE A 14 -15.29 6.79 -4.19
CA ILE A 14 -15.12 5.89 -5.33
C ILE A 14 -13.63 5.61 -5.56
N ILE A 15 -12.81 6.66 -5.63
CA ILE A 15 -11.35 6.51 -5.81
C ILE A 15 -10.77 5.67 -4.67
N ALA A 16 -11.13 5.95 -3.41
CA ALA A 16 -10.64 5.19 -2.27
C ALA A 16 -11.01 3.70 -2.34
N ILE A 17 -12.24 3.36 -2.72
CA ILE A 17 -12.67 1.97 -2.96
C ILE A 17 -11.82 1.36 -4.07
N CYS A 18 -11.63 2.08 -5.18
CA CYS A 18 -10.87 1.57 -6.32
C CYS A 18 -9.41 1.27 -5.98
N LEU A 19 -8.79 2.14 -5.18
CA LEU A 19 -7.44 1.97 -4.66
C LEU A 19 -7.34 0.72 -3.79
N ILE A 20 -8.27 0.53 -2.85
CA ILE A 20 -8.29 -0.61 -1.92
C ILE A 20 -8.47 -1.93 -2.69
N LEU A 21 -9.45 -2.01 -3.59
CA LEU A 21 -9.75 -3.22 -4.36
C LEU A 21 -8.58 -3.63 -5.27
N ASN A 22 -7.78 -2.69 -5.74
CA ASN A 22 -6.66 -2.99 -6.62
C ASN A 22 -5.46 -3.61 -5.87
N VAL A 23 -5.34 -3.47 -4.54
CA VAL A 23 -4.25 -4.09 -3.75
C VAL A 23 -4.51 -5.58 -3.55
N HIS A 24 -4.55 -6.35 -4.64
CA HIS A 24 -4.76 -7.80 -4.62
C HIS A 24 -5.97 -8.22 -3.77
N SER A 25 -7.12 -7.58 -4.00
CA SER A 25 -8.39 -8.16 -3.54
C SER A 25 -8.67 -9.45 -4.30
N VAL A 26 -9.48 -10.32 -3.72
CA VAL A 26 -9.86 -11.59 -4.37
C VAL A 26 -10.59 -11.35 -5.71
N TRP A 27 -11.22 -10.18 -5.87
CA TRP A 27 -11.90 -9.78 -7.10
C TRP A 27 -11.00 -9.27 -8.22
N ASN A 28 -9.70 -9.10 -7.96
CA ASN A 28 -8.79 -8.52 -8.95
C ASN A 28 -8.64 -9.38 -10.21
N ASN A 29 -8.99 -10.67 -10.18
CA ASN A 29 -8.97 -11.56 -11.35
C ASN A 29 -10.36 -11.83 -11.95
N THR A 30 -11.35 -11.00 -11.61
CA THR A 30 -12.75 -11.13 -12.07
C THR A 30 -13.17 -9.92 -12.92
N ILE A 31 -14.40 -9.94 -13.45
CA ILE A 31 -14.99 -8.81 -14.19
C ILE A 31 -14.99 -7.50 -13.39
N ILE A 32 -14.99 -7.60 -12.06
CA ILE A 32 -14.92 -6.48 -11.12
C ILE A 32 -13.64 -5.66 -11.35
N ARG A 33 -12.51 -6.27 -11.77
CA ARG A 33 -11.29 -5.50 -12.11
C ARG A 33 -11.54 -4.49 -13.21
N LYS A 34 -12.23 -4.87 -14.28
CA LYS A 34 -12.52 -3.97 -15.41
C LYS A 34 -13.42 -2.81 -14.97
N LEU A 35 -14.48 -3.13 -14.22
CA LEU A 35 -15.37 -2.10 -13.64
C LEU A 35 -14.59 -1.16 -12.71
N ASN A 36 -13.70 -1.71 -11.88
CA ASN A 36 -12.87 -0.94 -10.97
C ASN A 36 -11.99 0.08 -11.71
N VAL A 37 -11.36 -0.33 -12.81
CA VAL A 37 -10.56 0.56 -13.68
C VAL A 37 -11.44 1.65 -14.30
N ILE A 38 -12.61 1.30 -14.82
CA ILE A 38 -13.53 2.25 -15.47
C ILE A 38 -14.00 3.30 -14.46
N PHE A 39 -14.46 2.90 -13.27
CA PHE A 39 -14.91 3.84 -12.24
C PHE A 39 -13.78 4.75 -11.77
N LEU A 40 -12.55 4.23 -11.66
CA LEU A 40 -11.38 5.03 -11.30
C LEU A 40 -11.08 6.08 -12.37
N ILE A 41 -11.01 5.69 -13.65
CA ILE A 41 -10.71 6.60 -14.76
C ILE A 41 -11.78 7.70 -14.86
N ILE A 42 -13.06 7.33 -14.81
CA ILE A 42 -14.17 8.31 -14.88
C ILE A 42 -14.05 9.32 -13.72
N SER A 43 -13.83 8.83 -12.50
CA SER A 43 -13.70 9.70 -11.32
C SER A 43 -12.52 10.66 -11.44
N LEU A 44 -11.38 10.18 -11.92
CA LEU A 44 -10.18 10.99 -12.10
C LEU A 44 -10.28 11.96 -13.28
N LEU A 45 -10.97 11.59 -14.36
CA LEU A 45 -11.25 12.50 -15.49
C LEU A 45 -12.11 13.68 -15.03
N ILE A 46 -13.15 13.42 -14.23
CA ILE A 46 -13.97 14.50 -13.64
C ILE A 46 -13.07 15.43 -12.80
N TYR A 47 -12.20 14.87 -11.96
CA TYR A 47 -11.23 15.66 -11.20
C TYR A 47 -10.23 16.44 -12.07
N MET A 48 -9.78 15.86 -13.18
CA MET A 48 -8.91 16.55 -14.13
C MET A 48 -9.61 17.79 -14.71
N PHE A 49 -10.87 17.69 -15.13
CA PHE A 49 -11.63 18.84 -15.61
C PHE A 49 -11.80 19.92 -14.52
N MET A 50 -12.10 19.51 -13.29
CA MET A 50 -12.18 20.43 -12.15
C MET A 50 -10.83 21.11 -11.84
N SER A 51 -9.74 20.34 -11.93
CA SER A 51 -8.36 20.79 -11.73
C SER A 51 -7.96 21.81 -12.77
N ILE A 52 -8.19 21.54 -14.06
CA ILE A 52 -7.90 22.46 -15.16
C ILE A 52 -8.66 23.78 -14.99
N ASN A 53 -9.94 23.73 -14.62
CA ASN A 53 -10.74 24.94 -14.39
C ASN A 53 -10.21 25.79 -13.22
N ASN A 54 -9.63 25.16 -12.19
CA ASN A 54 -8.99 25.85 -11.08
C ASN A 54 -7.60 26.40 -11.47
N LEU A 55 -6.77 25.58 -12.13
CA LEU A 55 -5.39 25.89 -12.50
C LEU A 55 -5.30 26.95 -13.61
N LYS A 56 -6.27 27.01 -14.54
CA LYS A 56 -6.31 28.06 -15.57
C LYS A 56 -6.35 29.48 -14.98
N ARG A 57 -6.92 29.64 -13.77
CA ARG A 57 -6.91 30.91 -13.03
C ARG A 57 -5.52 31.28 -12.49
N LYS A 58 -4.60 30.31 -12.43
CA LYS A 58 -3.22 30.43 -11.98
C LYS A 58 -2.25 29.93 -13.05
N LYS A 59 -2.06 30.72 -14.13
CA LYS A 59 -1.28 30.35 -15.34
C LYS A 59 0.05 29.65 -15.04
N ARG A 60 0.82 30.11 -14.05
CA ARG A 60 2.11 29.51 -13.67
C ARG A 60 1.98 28.09 -13.12
N GLU A 61 0.97 27.82 -12.28
CA GLU A 61 0.72 26.49 -11.74
C GLU A 61 0.23 25.54 -12.84
N PHE A 62 -0.63 26.01 -13.74
CA PHE A 62 -1.07 25.22 -14.89
C PHE A 62 0.10 24.79 -15.77
N ILE A 63 0.95 25.74 -16.20
CA ILE A 63 2.14 25.43 -17.02
C ILE A 63 3.04 24.42 -16.31
N LYS A 64 3.29 24.61 -15.01
CA LYS A 64 4.10 23.68 -14.23
C LYS A 64 3.50 22.26 -14.19
N ALA A 65 2.19 22.14 -14.00
CA ALA A 65 1.50 20.85 -14.00
C ALA A 65 1.58 20.17 -15.37
N SER A 66 1.38 20.92 -16.46
CA SER A 66 1.49 20.42 -17.82
C SER A 66 2.90 19.95 -18.16
N VAL A 67 3.93 20.71 -17.77
CA VAL A 67 5.34 20.32 -17.97
C VAL A 67 5.66 19.03 -17.21
N ILE A 68 5.31 18.93 -15.92
CA ILE A 68 5.55 17.70 -15.15
C ILE A 68 4.85 16.50 -15.79
N THR A 69 3.59 16.67 -16.18
CA THR A 69 2.82 15.60 -16.83
C THR A 69 3.45 15.19 -18.16
N LEU A 70 3.86 16.15 -18.99
CA LEU A 70 4.54 15.88 -20.26
C LEU A 70 5.88 15.16 -20.05
N THR A 71 6.68 15.57 -19.07
CA THR A 71 7.94 14.89 -18.73
C THR A 71 7.68 13.44 -18.32
N VAL A 72 6.67 13.19 -17.48
CA VAL A 72 6.30 11.82 -17.09
C VAL A 72 5.85 11.00 -18.30
N ILE A 73 5.04 11.57 -19.20
CA ILE A 73 4.59 10.87 -20.41
C ILE A 73 5.78 10.53 -21.32
N VAL A 74 6.62 11.52 -21.63
CA VAL A 74 7.79 11.33 -22.52
C VAL A 74 8.75 10.30 -21.92
N TYR A 75 9.02 10.38 -20.62
CA TYR A 75 9.84 9.38 -19.92
C TYR A 75 9.23 7.99 -20.09
N ASN A 76 7.96 7.79 -19.77
CA ASN A 76 7.34 6.47 -19.89
C ASN A 76 7.21 5.97 -21.35
N LEU A 77 7.07 6.86 -22.34
CA LEU A 77 7.10 6.46 -23.75
C LEU A 77 8.47 5.92 -24.19
N LEU A 78 9.56 6.53 -23.71
CA LEU A 78 10.93 6.02 -23.96
C LEU A 78 11.16 4.64 -23.35
N PHE A 79 10.49 4.31 -22.24
CA PHE A 79 10.55 2.97 -21.68
C PHE A 79 9.86 1.93 -22.58
N ILE A 80 8.69 2.28 -23.12
CA ILE A 80 7.90 1.37 -23.98
C ILE A 80 8.64 1.01 -25.27
N THR A 81 9.38 1.94 -25.87
CA THR A 81 10.11 1.66 -27.12
C THR A 81 11.16 0.57 -26.97
N ILE A 82 11.67 0.36 -25.75
CA ILE A 82 12.69 -0.64 -25.43
C ILE A 82 12.06 -1.88 -24.79
N ASN A 83 10.99 -1.71 -24.01
CA ASN A 83 10.33 -2.76 -23.26
C ASN A 83 8.92 -3.04 -23.82
N LEU A 84 8.84 -3.93 -24.81
CA LEU A 84 7.63 -4.21 -25.59
C LEU A 84 6.63 -5.16 -24.90
N SER A 85 6.82 -5.46 -23.61
CA SER A 85 6.00 -6.41 -22.88
C SER A 85 4.90 -5.73 -22.06
N SER A 86 3.70 -6.32 -22.04
CA SER A 86 2.55 -5.82 -21.25
C SER A 86 2.24 -4.33 -21.47
N ILE A 87 2.43 -3.83 -22.70
CA ILE A 87 2.36 -2.40 -23.05
C ILE A 87 1.03 -1.77 -22.60
N GLY A 88 -0.09 -2.47 -22.78
CA GLY A 88 -1.42 -1.96 -22.40
C GLY A 88 -1.54 -1.63 -20.90
N ASP A 89 -1.08 -2.54 -20.04
CA ASP A 89 -1.09 -2.33 -18.59
C ASP A 89 -0.10 -1.22 -18.17
N PHE A 90 1.04 -1.12 -18.86
CA PHE A 90 2.02 -0.06 -18.62
C PHE A 90 1.46 1.32 -18.98
N ILE A 91 0.87 1.46 -20.17
CA ILE A 91 0.19 2.69 -20.62
C ILE A 91 -0.91 3.06 -19.63
N LEU A 92 -1.74 2.09 -19.23
CA LEU A 92 -2.80 2.34 -18.26
C LEU A 92 -2.24 2.90 -16.94
N ASN A 93 -1.23 2.24 -16.37
CA ASN A 93 -0.69 2.60 -15.06
C ASN A 93 0.13 3.89 -15.08
N PHE A 94 1.15 3.96 -15.94
CA PHE A 94 2.19 5.00 -15.86
C PHE A 94 1.97 6.18 -16.81
N ILE A 95 1.12 6.05 -17.83
CA ILE A 95 0.77 7.16 -18.72
C ILE A 95 -0.60 7.71 -18.34
N ILE A 96 -1.65 6.89 -18.36
CA ILE A 96 -3.02 7.35 -18.14
C ILE A 96 -3.26 7.67 -16.66
N LEU A 97 -3.22 6.64 -15.79
CA LEU A 97 -3.58 6.79 -14.39
C LEU A 97 -2.60 7.72 -13.65
N TYR A 98 -1.30 7.61 -13.91
CA TYR A 98 -0.33 8.48 -13.26
C TYR A 98 -0.55 9.97 -13.61
N SER A 99 -0.79 10.30 -14.88
CA SER A 99 -1.11 11.67 -15.31
C SER A 99 -2.39 12.18 -14.65
N LEU A 100 -3.44 11.36 -14.63
CA LEU A 100 -4.71 11.71 -13.99
C LEU A 100 -4.55 11.94 -12.48
N PHE A 101 -3.77 11.09 -11.80
CA PHE A 101 -3.45 11.26 -10.39
C PHE A 101 -2.58 12.49 -10.10
N ILE A 102 -1.69 12.90 -11.02
CA ILE A 102 -0.94 14.17 -10.90
C ILE A 102 -1.93 15.35 -10.82
N TYR A 103 -2.90 15.43 -11.74
CA TYR A 103 -3.91 16.50 -11.71
C TYR A 103 -4.80 16.44 -10.47
N TYR A 104 -5.19 15.24 -10.03
CA TYR A 104 -5.93 15.04 -8.78
C TYR A 104 -5.15 15.55 -7.56
N SER A 105 -3.89 15.12 -7.41
CA SER A 105 -3.06 15.45 -6.26
C SER A 105 -2.70 16.93 -6.20
N ILE A 106 -2.43 17.57 -7.36
CA ILE A 106 -2.22 19.02 -7.43
C ILE A 106 -3.51 19.77 -7.05
N TYR A 107 -4.66 19.35 -7.57
CA TYR A 107 -5.95 19.97 -7.25
C TYR A 107 -6.23 19.92 -5.74
N LYS A 108 -6.17 18.73 -5.14
CA LYS A 108 -6.40 18.54 -3.70
C LYS A 108 -5.39 19.31 -2.86
N ARG A 109 -4.13 19.37 -3.29
CA ARG A 109 -3.12 20.19 -2.60
C ARG A 109 -3.48 21.67 -2.62
N ASN A 110 -3.82 22.23 -3.78
CA ASN A 110 -4.16 23.64 -3.94
C ASN A 110 -5.34 24.11 -3.09
N ILE A 111 -6.30 23.23 -2.80
CA ILE A 111 -7.44 23.53 -1.93
C ILE A 111 -7.18 23.18 -0.45
N GLY A 112 -5.99 22.71 -0.10
CA GLY A 112 -5.59 22.36 1.27
C GLY A 112 -6.04 20.97 1.74
N GLU A 113 -6.46 20.09 0.83
CA GLU A 113 -7.04 18.77 1.09
C GLU A 113 -6.14 17.61 0.63
N SER A 114 -4.82 17.79 0.53
CA SER A 114 -3.88 16.79 -0.02
C SER A 114 -3.97 15.40 0.63
N CYS A 115 -4.34 15.34 1.91
CA CYS A 115 -4.45 14.10 2.69
C CYS A 115 -5.88 13.56 2.81
N TYR A 116 -6.88 14.21 2.19
CA TYR A 116 -8.28 13.88 2.41
C TYR A 116 -8.65 12.47 1.91
N LEU A 117 -8.08 12.05 0.77
CA LEU A 117 -8.25 10.69 0.24
C LEU A 117 -7.75 9.62 1.22
N LEU A 118 -6.61 9.87 1.86
CA LEU A 118 -6.05 8.96 2.87
C LEU A 118 -7.00 8.76 4.05
N LEU A 119 -7.69 9.83 4.48
CA LEU A 119 -8.73 9.73 5.52
C LEU A 119 -9.91 8.87 5.06
N LYS A 120 -10.29 8.92 3.78
CA LYS A 120 -11.35 8.07 3.21
C LYS A 120 -10.93 6.61 3.13
N ILE A 121 -9.72 6.33 2.65
CA ILE A 121 -9.13 4.99 2.65
C ILE A 121 -9.13 4.42 4.07
N SER A 122 -8.63 5.17 5.05
CA SER A 122 -8.59 4.74 6.45
C SER A 122 -9.99 4.48 7.03
N ASN A 123 -10.99 5.30 6.67
CA ASN A 123 -12.37 5.06 7.08
C ASN A 123 -12.95 3.77 6.49
N LEU A 124 -12.69 3.49 5.21
CA LEU A 124 -13.16 2.28 4.54
C LEU A 124 -12.45 1.04 5.06
N ILE A 125 -11.13 1.06 5.22
CA ILE A 125 -10.38 -0.05 5.80
C ILE A 125 -10.85 -0.35 7.22
N PHE A 126 -11.17 0.67 8.03
CA PHE A 126 -11.78 0.46 9.35
C PHE A 126 -13.13 -0.29 9.28
N ILE A 127 -13.97 0.01 8.28
CA ILE A 127 -15.23 -0.73 8.08
C ILE A 127 -14.93 -2.18 7.68
N ILE A 128 -14.02 -2.38 6.73
CA ILE A 128 -13.58 -3.72 6.29
C ILE A 128 -12.99 -4.50 7.46
N SER A 129 -12.25 -3.86 8.37
CA SER A 129 -11.74 -4.45 9.61
C SER A 129 -12.81 -4.93 10.57
N ILE A 130 -13.89 -4.17 10.77
CA ILE A 130 -15.00 -4.61 11.62
C ILE A 130 -15.66 -5.85 11.01
N VAL A 131 -15.95 -5.80 9.71
CA VAL A 131 -16.58 -6.91 8.98
C VAL A 131 -15.69 -8.15 8.98
N SER A 132 -14.40 -7.99 8.70
CA SER A 132 -13.45 -9.11 8.68
C SER A 132 -13.25 -9.72 10.07
N LEU A 133 -13.18 -8.91 11.13
CA LEU A 133 -13.06 -9.41 12.50
C LEU A 133 -14.30 -10.21 12.92
N PHE A 134 -15.50 -9.74 12.54
CA PHE A 134 -16.73 -10.48 12.81
C PHE A 134 -16.68 -11.88 12.18
N PHE A 135 -16.44 -11.97 10.86
CA PHE A 135 -16.38 -13.28 10.19
C PHE A 135 -15.18 -14.12 10.62
N TYR A 136 -14.03 -13.50 10.92
CA TYR A 136 -12.88 -14.23 11.42
C TYR A 136 -13.15 -14.88 12.78
N ILE A 137 -13.68 -14.12 13.74
CA ILE A 137 -13.94 -14.63 15.10
C ILE A 137 -15.09 -15.63 15.07
N PHE A 138 -16.26 -15.24 14.52
CA PHE A 138 -17.44 -16.08 14.59
C PHE A 138 -17.47 -17.18 13.53
N GLY A 139 -16.84 -16.97 12.37
CA GLY A 139 -16.75 -17.96 11.30
C GLY A 139 -15.49 -18.81 11.41
N SER A 140 -14.31 -18.22 11.25
CA SER A 140 -13.07 -19.00 11.16
C SER A 140 -12.59 -19.59 12.48
N VAL A 141 -12.77 -18.89 13.61
CA VAL A 141 -12.27 -19.33 14.92
C VAL A 141 -13.33 -20.12 15.71
N LEU A 142 -14.51 -19.53 15.93
CA LEU A 142 -15.56 -20.14 16.75
C LEU A 142 -16.48 -21.08 15.98
N LYS A 143 -16.47 -21.03 14.64
CA LYS A 143 -17.31 -21.86 13.75
C LYS A 143 -18.82 -21.75 14.01
N VAL A 144 -19.27 -20.60 14.54
CA VAL A 144 -20.69 -20.26 14.77
C VAL A 144 -21.37 -19.84 13.48
N VAL A 145 -20.66 -19.13 12.61
CA VAL A 145 -21.13 -18.73 11.27
C VAL A 145 -20.47 -19.65 10.24
N SER A 146 -21.25 -20.31 9.39
CA SER A 146 -20.70 -21.13 8.30
C SER A 146 -20.41 -20.30 7.06
N ALA A 147 -19.41 -20.71 6.28
CA ALA A 147 -19.22 -20.20 4.93
C ALA A 147 -20.46 -20.51 4.06
N ASN A 148 -20.79 -19.61 3.13
CA ASN A 148 -21.99 -19.74 2.29
C ASN A 148 -21.68 -20.15 0.84
N SER A 149 -20.43 -20.06 0.41
CA SER A 149 -19.98 -20.45 -0.92
C SER A 149 -18.47 -20.63 -0.94
N ASP A 150 -17.95 -21.38 -1.91
CA ASP A 150 -16.53 -21.37 -2.25
C ASP A 150 -16.30 -20.62 -3.57
N ILE A 151 -15.16 -19.94 -3.68
CA ILE A 151 -14.79 -19.23 -4.90
C ILE A 151 -13.40 -19.65 -5.38
N LEU A 152 -13.19 -19.62 -6.70
CA LEU A 152 -11.88 -19.90 -7.29
C LEU A 152 -10.93 -18.71 -7.08
N LEU A 153 -9.93 -18.90 -6.23
CA LEU A 153 -8.85 -17.97 -5.99
C LEU A 153 -7.69 -18.24 -6.96
N ARG A 154 -7.42 -17.27 -7.84
CA ARG A 154 -6.27 -17.30 -8.77
C ARG A 154 -5.11 -16.46 -8.21
N TRP A 155 -4.42 -16.96 -7.19
CA TRP A 155 -3.30 -16.25 -6.56
C TRP A 155 -2.25 -17.25 -6.05
N GLY A 156 -1.08 -17.25 -6.71
CA GLY A 156 -0.12 -18.35 -6.60
C GLY A 156 -0.68 -19.57 -7.33
N THR A 157 -1.02 -20.61 -6.60
CA THR A 157 -1.72 -21.78 -7.12
C THR A 157 -3.24 -21.58 -7.10
N ASP A 158 -3.89 -21.94 -8.21
CA ASP A 158 -5.35 -21.92 -8.33
C ASP A 158 -5.98 -22.89 -7.32
N ARG A 159 -6.86 -22.37 -6.46
CA ARG A 159 -7.53 -23.15 -5.42
C ARG A 159 -8.89 -22.58 -5.06
N TYR A 160 -9.79 -23.41 -4.56
CA TYR A 160 -11.06 -22.95 -3.99
C TYR A 160 -10.84 -22.48 -2.54
N VAL A 161 -11.46 -21.36 -2.20
CA VAL A 161 -11.42 -20.79 -0.84
C VAL A 161 -12.83 -20.45 -0.38
N SER A 162 -13.09 -20.70 0.89
CA SER A 162 -14.38 -20.41 1.49
C SER A 162 -14.64 -18.92 1.62
N SER A 163 -15.86 -18.53 1.22
CA SER A 163 -16.39 -17.18 1.19
C SER A 163 -17.52 -17.04 2.20
N TYR A 164 -17.55 -15.88 2.85
CA TYR A 164 -18.61 -15.46 3.77
C TYR A 164 -19.28 -14.23 3.17
N HIS A 165 -20.35 -14.48 2.42
CA HIS A 165 -21.18 -13.51 1.69
C HIS A 165 -20.41 -12.59 0.74
N ASN A 166 -19.24 -13.02 0.25
CA ASN A 166 -18.30 -12.16 -0.47
C ASN A 166 -17.86 -10.92 0.34
N LEU A 167 -17.77 -11.06 1.65
CA LEU A 167 -17.31 -10.00 2.57
C LEU A 167 -16.05 -10.40 3.34
N TYR A 168 -15.75 -11.69 3.41
CA TYR A 168 -14.55 -12.27 4.03
C TYR A 168 -14.21 -13.61 3.37
N TYR A 169 -12.92 -13.94 3.30
CA TYR A 169 -12.41 -15.14 2.65
C TYR A 169 -11.32 -15.83 3.47
N GLU A 170 -11.31 -17.16 3.50
CA GLU A 170 -10.29 -17.97 4.19
C GLU A 170 -9.14 -18.33 3.22
N THR A 171 -8.34 -17.33 2.82
CA THR A 171 -7.39 -17.50 1.71
C THR A 171 -6.04 -18.13 2.09
N GLN A 172 -5.67 -18.07 3.37
CA GLN A 172 -4.38 -18.55 3.87
C GLN A 172 -4.48 -19.12 5.28
N THR A 173 -3.63 -20.09 5.55
CA THR A 173 -3.41 -20.66 6.88
C THR A 173 -1.96 -20.48 7.31
N ILE A 174 -1.70 -20.62 8.61
CA ILE A 174 -0.37 -20.64 9.20
C ILE A 174 -0.30 -21.76 10.23
N ASN A 175 0.82 -22.49 10.27
CA ASN A 175 1.07 -23.48 11.30
C ASN A 175 1.71 -22.80 12.53
N ILE A 176 1.05 -22.88 13.68
CA ILE A 176 1.53 -22.33 14.96
C ILE A 176 1.46 -23.47 15.99
N PHE A 177 2.63 -23.85 16.54
CA PHE A 177 2.76 -24.96 17.51
C PHE A 177 2.11 -26.28 17.02
N GLY A 178 2.29 -26.61 15.74
CA GLY A 178 1.73 -27.82 15.14
C GLY A 178 0.23 -27.76 14.81
N LYS A 179 -0.45 -26.65 15.10
CA LYS A 179 -1.85 -26.42 14.73
C LYS A 179 -1.96 -25.47 13.54
N GLN A 180 -2.74 -25.87 12.54
CA GLN A 180 -3.07 -25.03 11.41
C GLN A 180 -4.17 -24.03 11.79
N ILE A 181 -3.85 -22.74 11.70
CA ILE A 181 -4.76 -21.64 12.05
C ILE A 181 -5.04 -20.82 10.79
N ILE A 182 -6.30 -20.46 10.57
CA ILE A 182 -6.70 -19.55 9.49
C ILE A 182 -6.20 -18.14 9.80
N ARG A 183 -5.64 -17.47 8.80
CA ARG A 183 -5.22 -16.07 8.89
C ARG A 183 -6.37 -15.16 8.48
N ASN A 184 -6.57 -14.06 9.19
CA ASN A 184 -7.52 -13.05 8.73
C ASN A 184 -6.94 -12.30 7.51
N THR A 185 -7.44 -12.60 6.31
CA THR A 185 -7.05 -11.91 5.07
C THR A 185 -8.13 -10.95 4.56
N GLY A 186 -9.27 -10.85 5.24
CA GLY A 186 -10.35 -9.96 4.84
C GLY A 186 -10.85 -10.26 3.43
N ILE A 187 -10.83 -9.23 2.57
CA ILE A 187 -11.18 -9.31 1.15
C ILE A 187 -9.96 -9.55 0.23
N PHE A 188 -8.79 -9.79 0.81
CA PHE A 188 -7.51 -9.82 0.11
C PHE A 188 -7.02 -11.25 -0.14
N THR A 189 -6.22 -11.43 -1.20
CA THR A 189 -5.71 -12.74 -1.59
C THR A 189 -4.74 -13.33 -0.57
N GLU A 190 -4.11 -12.49 0.26
CA GLU A 190 -3.14 -12.90 1.27
C GLU A 190 -3.01 -11.90 2.42
N ALA A 191 -2.45 -12.36 3.55
CA ALA A 191 -2.29 -11.55 4.75
C ALA A 191 -1.37 -10.33 4.58
N PRO A 192 -0.24 -10.38 3.83
CA PRO A 192 0.57 -9.18 3.58
C PRO A 192 -0.20 -8.06 2.85
N MET A 193 -1.08 -8.39 1.92
CA MET A 193 -1.88 -7.41 1.16
C MET A 193 -2.91 -6.73 2.06
N TYR A 194 -3.54 -7.47 2.98
CA TYR A 194 -4.41 -6.87 3.97
C TYR A 194 -3.62 -6.00 4.96
N ALA A 195 -2.50 -6.53 5.47
CA ALA A 195 -1.62 -5.83 6.40
C ALA A 195 -1.08 -4.51 5.84
N PHE A 196 -0.76 -4.45 4.54
CA PHE A 196 -0.39 -3.20 3.88
C PHE A 196 -1.47 -2.12 4.06
N ASN A 197 -2.72 -2.43 3.70
CA ASN A 197 -3.84 -1.49 3.82
C ASN A 197 -4.13 -1.09 5.27
N LEU A 198 -4.01 -2.03 6.21
CA LEU A 198 -4.17 -1.78 7.65
C LEU A 198 -3.08 -0.85 8.18
N CYS A 199 -1.81 -1.09 7.83
CA CYS A 199 -0.68 -0.25 8.26
C CYS A 199 -0.74 1.16 7.68
N ILE A 200 -1.14 1.31 6.41
CA ILE A 200 -1.41 2.64 5.83
C ILE A 200 -2.53 3.33 6.61
N SER A 201 -3.64 2.65 6.86
CA SER A 201 -4.79 3.21 7.58
C SER A 201 -4.46 3.60 9.03
N LEU A 202 -3.66 2.78 9.72
CA LEU A 202 -3.16 3.04 11.06
C LEU A 202 -2.24 4.28 11.06
N SER A 203 -1.32 4.37 10.11
CA SER A 203 -0.44 5.53 9.94
C SER A 203 -1.24 6.82 9.71
N VAL A 204 -2.32 6.73 8.93
CA VAL A 204 -3.24 7.85 8.71
C VAL A 204 -3.94 8.26 10.00
N GLU A 205 -4.50 7.33 10.76
CA GLU A 205 -5.19 7.64 12.02
C GLU A 205 -4.26 8.25 13.07
N VAL A 206 -2.97 7.88 13.05
CA VAL A 206 -1.98 8.28 14.04
C VAL A 206 -1.27 9.59 13.68
N PHE A 207 -0.80 9.74 12.43
CA PHE A 207 0.07 10.84 12.01
C PHE A 207 -0.62 11.89 11.14
N ILE A 208 -1.68 11.53 10.40
CA ILE A 208 -2.33 12.41 9.43
C ILE A 208 -3.63 12.99 9.99
N ARG A 209 -4.42 12.18 10.70
CA ARG A 209 -5.67 12.63 11.32
C ARG A 209 -5.36 13.55 12.49
N LYS A 210 -6.04 14.69 12.51
CA LYS A 210 -5.87 15.74 13.51
C LYS A 210 -6.23 15.31 14.92
N LYS A 211 -7.34 14.61 15.07
CA LYS A 211 -7.74 13.97 16.33
C LYS A 211 -7.75 12.46 16.17
N GLN A 212 -6.82 11.81 16.86
CA GLN A 212 -6.72 10.35 16.90
C GLN A 212 -8.03 9.74 17.38
N LYS A 213 -8.53 8.73 16.64
CA LYS A 213 -9.73 7.98 17.02
C LYS A 213 -9.30 6.65 17.64
N ASN A 214 -9.14 6.62 18.96
CA ASN A 214 -8.64 5.45 19.69
C ASN A 214 -9.40 4.16 19.34
N LYS A 215 -10.72 4.21 19.20
CA LYS A 215 -11.54 3.05 18.78
C LYS A 215 -11.10 2.49 17.43
N LYS A 216 -10.77 3.36 16.45
CA LYS A 216 -10.27 2.94 15.14
C LYS A 216 -8.88 2.33 15.25
N ILE A 217 -7.99 2.97 15.99
CA ILE A 217 -6.62 2.49 16.21
C ILE A 217 -6.66 1.08 16.83
N ILE A 218 -7.48 0.86 17.85
CA ILE A 218 -7.61 -0.45 18.52
C ILE A 218 -8.12 -1.52 17.54
N VAL A 219 -9.19 -1.22 16.79
CA VAL A 219 -9.74 -2.16 15.80
C VAL A 219 -8.71 -2.50 14.72
N LEU A 220 -8.00 -1.50 14.19
CA LEU A 220 -6.94 -1.71 13.20
C LEU A 220 -5.81 -2.58 13.76
N LEU A 221 -5.32 -2.29 14.97
CA LEU A 221 -4.28 -3.09 15.64
C LEU A 221 -4.72 -4.54 15.86
N PHE A 222 -5.93 -4.74 16.37
CA PHE A 222 -6.46 -6.07 16.61
C PHE A 222 -6.62 -6.84 15.29
N THR A 223 -7.10 -6.18 14.24
CA THR A 223 -7.15 -6.77 12.89
C THR A 223 -5.76 -7.17 12.40
N ILE A 224 -4.75 -6.29 12.54
CA ILE A 224 -3.36 -6.59 12.14
C ILE A 224 -2.84 -7.84 12.84
N LEU A 225 -3.10 -8.01 14.14
CA LEU A 225 -2.72 -9.21 14.89
C LEU A 225 -3.37 -10.47 14.30
N THR A 226 -4.66 -10.45 14.00
CA THR A 226 -5.38 -11.60 13.40
C THR A 226 -4.91 -11.97 12.00
N THR A 227 -4.20 -11.07 11.28
CA THR A 227 -3.60 -11.41 9.99
C THR A 227 -2.39 -12.34 10.11
N PHE A 228 -1.76 -12.41 11.30
CA PHE A 228 -0.47 -13.07 11.52
C PHE A 228 0.60 -12.67 10.48
N SER A 229 0.56 -11.42 9.97
CA SER A 229 1.56 -10.90 9.03
C SER A 229 2.75 -10.32 9.80
N THR A 230 3.95 -10.90 9.64
CA THR A 230 5.17 -10.41 10.30
C THR A 230 5.43 -8.94 9.98
N THR A 231 5.42 -8.58 8.70
CA THR A 231 5.59 -7.22 8.23
C THR A 231 4.52 -6.29 8.82
N GLY A 232 3.26 -6.73 8.84
CA GLY A 232 2.16 -5.96 9.41
C GLY A 232 2.35 -5.66 10.90
N ILE A 233 2.67 -6.70 11.68
CA ILE A 233 2.90 -6.58 13.12
C ILE A 233 4.08 -5.65 13.39
N VAL A 234 5.25 -5.90 12.77
CA VAL A 234 6.46 -5.07 12.98
C VAL A 234 6.23 -3.60 12.60
N VAL A 235 5.58 -3.33 11.47
CA VAL A 235 5.29 -1.95 11.05
C VAL A 235 4.28 -1.28 11.99
N SER A 236 3.25 -2.00 12.46
CA SER A 236 2.28 -1.45 13.42
C SER A 236 2.93 -1.08 14.76
N LEU A 237 3.92 -1.86 15.21
CA LEU A 237 4.70 -1.57 16.41
C LEU A 237 5.55 -0.32 16.24
N LEU A 238 6.20 -0.18 15.08
CA LEU A 238 6.96 1.02 14.73
C LEU A 238 6.04 2.26 14.79
N ILE A 239 4.85 2.19 14.19
CA ILE A 239 3.86 3.28 14.20
C ILE A 239 3.47 3.67 15.63
N ILE A 240 3.10 2.71 16.47
CA ILE A 240 2.68 2.98 17.85
C ILE A 240 3.84 3.52 18.70
N SER A 241 5.05 2.99 18.50
CA SER A 241 6.24 3.44 19.21
C SER A 241 6.55 4.91 18.89
N ILE A 242 6.54 5.29 17.61
CA ILE A 242 6.76 6.66 17.18
C ILE A 242 5.64 7.58 17.72
N ASN A 243 4.38 7.15 17.71
CA ASN A 243 3.26 7.93 18.28
C ASN A 243 3.47 8.22 19.77
N LEU A 244 3.89 7.22 20.54
CA LEU A 244 4.07 7.35 21.98
C LEU A 244 5.25 8.25 22.34
N ILE A 245 6.32 8.21 21.54
CA ILE A 245 7.47 9.12 21.62
C ILE A 245 7.05 10.56 21.30
N ASN A 246 6.24 10.77 20.27
CA ASN A 246 5.78 12.11 19.85
C ASN A 246 4.65 12.70 20.73
N SER A 247 4.01 11.89 21.57
CA SER A 247 2.87 12.32 22.38
C SER A 247 3.32 13.22 23.54
N ARG A 248 2.83 14.49 23.53
CA ARG A 248 3.07 15.52 24.57
C ARG A 248 2.46 15.21 25.94
N LYS A 249 1.68 14.13 26.08
CA LYS A 249 1.07 13.77 27.36
C LYS A 249 2.14 13.26 28.33
N ASN A 250 2.19 13.87 29.51
CA ASN A 250 3.18 13.62 30.54
C ASN A 250 2.80 12.35 31.33
N TYR A 251 3.36 11.21 30.94
CA TYR A 251 3.19 9.93 31.65
C TYR A 251 4.57 9.43 32.14
N GLY A 252 5.41 10.39 32.55
CA GLY A 252 6.89 10.41 32.56
C GLY A 252 7.64 9.08 32.59
N LEU A 253 7.47 8.28 33.63
CA LEU A 253 8.21 7.03 33.83
C LEU A 253 7.41 5.80 33.42
N LEU A 254 6.14 5.71 33.84
CA LEU A 254 5.25 4.57 33.62
C LEU A 254 4.94 4.34 32.14
N LYS A 255 4.73 5.39 31.34
CA LYS A 255 4.56 5.22 29.87
C LYS A 255 5.85 4.82 29.19
N LYS A 256 7.01 5.33 29.63
CA LYS A 256 8.29 4.90 29.08
C LYS A 256 8.54 3.43 29.43
N MET A 257 8.32 3.03 30.67
CA MET A 257 8.46 1.64 31.12
C MET A 257 7.47 0.70 30.44
N CYS A 258 6.18 1.03 30.37
CA CYS A 258 5.19 0.22 29.66
C CYS A 258 5.45 0.20 28.15
N LEU A 259 5.93 1.29 27.56
CA LEU A 259 6.37 1.32 26.16
C LEU A 259 7.57 0.41 25.95
N TYR A 260 8.62 0.53 26.78
CA TYR A 260 9.82 -0.29 26.69
C TYR A 260 9.49 -1.75 26.96
N LEU A 261 8.64 -2.06 27.93
CA LEU A 261 8.14 -3.42 28.20
C LEU A 261 7.29 -3.94 27.05
N PHE A 262 6.38 -3.15 26.49
CA PHE A 262 5.57 -3.57 25.34
C PHE A 262 6.44 -3.80 24.10
N VAL A 263 7.34 -2.87 23.79
CA VAL A 263 8.31 -2.98 22.68
C VAL A 263 9.28 -4.13 22.92
N MET A 264 9.73 -4.37 24.16
CA MET A 264 10.62 -5.48 24.51
C MET A 264 9.90 -6.82 24.43
N ILE A 265 8.69 -6.95 24.99
CA ILE A 265 7.86 -8.16 24.89
C ILE A 265 7.56 -8.47 23.42
N LEU A 266 7.33 -7.44 22.60
CA LEU A 266 7.06 -7.62 21.18
C LEU A 266 8.32 -7.84 20.34
N MET A 267 9.46 -7.27 20.72
CA MET A 267 10.77 -7.60 20.14
C MET A 267 11.15 -9.02 20.48
N ILE A 268 10.96 -9.46 21.73
CA ILE A 268 11.18 -10.83 22.16
C ILE A 268 10.20 -11.75 21.44
N SER A 269 8.91 -11.43 21.36
CA SER A 269 7.95 -12.29 20.65
C SER A 269 8.21 -12.33 19.15
N SER A 270 8.63 -11.21 18.54
CA SER A 270 9.00 -11.19 17.11
C SER A 270 10.34 -11.87 16.86
N MET A 271 11.33 -11.76 17.76
CA MET A 271 12.58 -12.53 17.70
C MET A 271 12.35 -14.02 17.91
N PHE A 272 11.50 -14.41 18.87
CA PHE A 272 11.07 -15.80 19.05
C PHE A 272 10.32 -16.31 17.83
N PHE A 273 9.45 -15.50 17.23
CA PHE A 273 8.72 -15.86 16.02
C PHE A 273 9.62 -15.94 14.79
N ILE A 274 10.59 -15.03 14.66
CA ILE A 274 11.61 -15.03 13.61
C ILE A 274 12.52 -16.23 13.81
N ASN A 275 13.05 -16.47 15.01
CA ASN A 275 13.86 -17.63 15.34
C ASN A 275 13.08 -18.93 15.11
N TYR A 276 11.81 -19.00 15.52
CA TYR A 276 10.94 -20.14 15.21
C TYR A 276 10.81 -20.34 13.69
N LYS A 277 10.62 -19.26 12.92
CA LYS A 277 10.58 -19.32 11.46
C LYS A 277 11.93 -19.67 10.82
N VAL A 278 13.04 -19.25 11.41
CA VAL A 278 14.42 -19.53 10.96
C VAL A 278 14.80 -20.98 11.26
N ILE A 279 14.37 -21.50 12.41
CA ILE A 279 14.53 -22.89 12.82
C ILE A 279 13.63 -23.78 11.97
N GLN A 280 12.38 -23.40 11.72
CA GLN A 280 11.52 -24.09 10.76
C GLN A 280 12.01 -23.96 9.31
N SER A 281 12.71 -22.89 8.93
CA SER A 281 13.31 -22.77 7.59
C SER A 281 14.57 -23.61 7.40
N LYS A 282 14.95 -24.44 8.37
CA LYS A 282 15.85 -25.58 8.10
C LYS A 282 15.16 -26.63 7.21
N ASP A 283 13.83 -26.62 7.17
CA ASP A 283 13.07 -27.21 6.06
C ASP A 283 13.01 -26.20 4.92
N ILE A 284 13.35 -26.66 3.72
CA ILE A 284 13.57 -25.90 2.47
C ILE A 284 12.41 -24.91 2.14
N TYR A 285 11.20 -25.13 2.69
CA TYR A 285 9.95 -24.42 2.34
C TYR A 285 9.51 -23.31 3.33
N GLY A 286 10.38 -22.84 4.23
CA GLY A 286 10.03 -21.79 5.18
C GLY A 286 9.76 -20.42 4.54
N SER A 287 8.70 -19.71 4.96
CA SER A 287 8.38 -18.36 4.44
C SER A 287 9.52 -17.33 4.56
N TYR A 288 10.50 -17.51 5.45
CA TYR A 288 11.67 -16.64 5.56
C TYR A 288 12.76 -16.96 4.51
N SER A 289 13.08 -18.24 4.30
CA SER A 289 14.07 -18.67 3.30
C SER A 289 13.64 -18.27 1.90
N ILE A 290 12.35 -18.45 1.58
CA ILE A 290 11.75 -18.02 0.30
C ILE A 290 11.95 -16.51 0.06
N ARG A 291 11.81 -15.66 1.08
CA ARG A 291 12.04 -14.22 0.94
C ARG A 291 13.50 -13.84 0.72
N MET A 292 14.43 -14.55 1.35
CA MET A 292 15.86 -14.32 1.14
C MET A 292 16.26 -14.77 -0.27
N ASP A 293 15.71 -15.89 -0.72
CA ASP A 293 15.88 -16.35 -2.09
C ASP A 293 15.25 -15.39 -3.11
N ASP A 294 14.08 -14.79 -2.82
CA ASP A 294 13.47 -13.75 -3.68
C ASP A 294 14.43 -12.58 -3.93
N ILE A 295 15.19 -12.19 -2.91
CA ILE A 295 16.18 -11.12 -3.01
C ILE A 295 17.35 -11.57 -3.88
N LYS A 296 17.87 -12.77 -3.65
CA LYS A 296 18.98 -13.34 -4.43
C LYS A 296 18.61 -13.45 -5.92
N VAL A 297 17.51 -14.14 -6.21
CA VAL A 297 16.96 -14.35 -7.57
C VAL A 297 16.66 -13.01 -8.24
N GLY A 298 16.06 -12.06 -7.52
CA GLY A 298 15.82 -10.72 -8.03
C GLY A 298 17.11 -10.01 -8.42
N ILE A 299 18.14 -10.06 -7.59
CA ILE A 299 19.45 -9.45 -7.89
C ILE A 299 20.10 -10.13 -9.10
N GLU A 300 20.07 -11.46 -9.18
CA GLU A 300 20.63 -12.21 -10.31
C GLU A 300 19.93 -11.87 -11.61
N ALA A 301 18.60 -11.86 -11.63
CA ALA A 301 17.82 -11.46 -12.81
C ALA A 301 18.05 -10.00 -13.20
N TRP A 302 18.27 -9.09 -12.24
CA TRP A 302 18.53 -7.68 -12.52
C TRP A 302 19.89 -7.43 -13.16
N LYS A 303 20.93 -8.21 -12.81
CA LYS A 303 22.29 -8.03 -13.31
C LYS A 303 22.39 -8.15 -14.84
N ASP A 304 21.51 -8.91 -15.47
CA ASP A 304 21.51 -9.08 -16.93
C ASP A 304 21.09 -7.81 -17.68
N ASN A 305 20.24 -6.98 -17.08
CA ASN A 305 19.84 -5.70 -17.66
C ASN A 305 19.58 -4.66 -16.56
N ILE A 306 20.68 -4.03 -16.12
CA ILE A 306 20.67 -3.13 -14.97
C ILE A 306 19.78 -1.90 -15.20
N ILE A 307 19.81 -1.34 -16.41
CA ILE A 307 19.16 -0.06 -16.71
C ILE A 307 17.66 -0.26 -16.95
N MET A 308 17.29 -1.17 -17.86
CA MET A 308 15.92 -1.31 -18.37
C MET A 308 15.17 -2.52 -17.82
N GLY A 309 15.87 -3.42 -17.12
CA GLY A 309 15.29 -4.69 -16.66
C GLY A 309 14.92 -5.61 -17.83
N LYS A 310 14.21 -6.68 -17.52
CA LYS A 310 13.88 -7.75 -18.45
C LYS A 310 12.52 -7.62 -19.13
N GLY A 311 11.63 -6.79 -18.61
CA GLY A 311 10.25 -6.77 -19.10
C GLY A 311 9.26 -6.27 -18.06
N TYR A 312 8.46 -5.27 -18.39
CA TYR A 312 7.39 -4.82 -17.49
C TYR A 312 6.38 -5.93 -17.22
N ASN A 313 6.18 -6.23 -15.92
CA ASN A 313 5.29 -7.29 -15.46
C ASN A 313 5.64 -8.69 -16.03
N ARG A 314 6.93 -8.91 -16.34
CA ARG A 314 7.47 -10.21 -16.81
C ARG A 314 8.19 -10.95 -15.71
N TYR A 315 7.45 -11.25 -14.63
CA TYR A 315 8.00 -11.98 -13.50
C TYR A 315 8.41 -13.42 -13.88
N ASP A 316 7.83 -13.96 -14.96
CA ASP A 316 8.23 -15.23 -15.55
C ASP A 316 9.72 -15.26 -15.94
N LEU A 317 10.29 -14.12 -16.35
CA LEU A 317 11.72 -14.02 -16.67
C LEU A 317 12.60 -13.97 -15.42
N VAL A 318 12.04 -13.61 -14.27
CA VAL A 318 12.72 -13.65 -12.96
C VAL A 318 12.66 -15.07 -12.39
N GLN A 319 11.56 -15.77 -12.60
CA GLN A 319 11.37 -17.16 -12.17
C GLN A 319 12.39 -18.13 -12.78
N GLN A 320 12.99 -17.80 -13.94
CA GLN A 320 14.06 -18.59 -14.56
C GLN A 320 15.33 -18.71 -13.70
N TYR A 321 15.52 -17.81 -12.73
CA TYR A 321 16.64 -17.81 -11.79
C TYR A 321 16.32 -18.59 -10.51
N MET A 322 15.08 -19.07 -10.36
CA MET A 322 14.64 -19.84 -9.19
C MET A 322 15.00 -21.31 -9.38
N SER A 323 15.52 -21.94 -8.32
CA SER A 323 15.71 -23.38 -8.26
C SER A 323 14.37 -24.07 -7.98
N ILE A 324 13.90 -24.88 -8.92
CA ILE A 324 12.63 -25.65 -8.77
C ILE A 324 12.72 -26.62 -7.59
N ASN A 325 13.89 -27.21 -7.35
CA ASN A 325 14.13 -28.13 -6.24
C ASN A 325 13.94 -27.44 -4.88
N ASP A 326 14.32 -26.17 -4.79
CA ASP A 326 14.25 -25.39 -3.54
C ASP A 326 12.89 -24.71 -3.35
N ARG A 327 12.15 -24.46 -4.45
CA ARG A 327 10.91 -23.66 -4.45
C ARG A 327 9.64 -24.49 -4.51
N GLY A 328 9.70 -25.71 -5.07
CA GLY A 328 8.53 -26.52 -5.34
C GLY A 328 7.48 -25.73 -6.13
N ASN A 329 6.28 -25.56 -5.57
CA ASN A 329 5.18 -24.81 -6.19
C ASN A 329 5.15 -23.31 -5.86
N ASP A 330 6.04 -22.80 -4.98
CA ASP A 330 6.08 -21.39 -4.60
C ASP A 330 7.03 -20.58 -5.49
N ILE A 331 6.51 -20.20 -6.65
CA ILE A 331 7.22 -19.39 -7.66
C ILE A 331 6.87 -17.90 -7.56
N GLY A 332 6.22 -17.45 -6.49
CA GLY A 332 5.79 -16.06 -6.32
C GLY A 332 6.90 -15.16 -5.76
N GLY A 333 6.86 -13.88 -6.10
CA GLY A 333 7.73 -12.86 -5.52
C GLY A 333 7.06 -12.08 -4.40
N SER A 334 7.72 -11.98 -3.24
CA SER A 334 7.17 -11.31 -2.05
C SER A 334 7.72 -9.90 -1.79
N ASN A 335 8.83 -9.52 -2.42
CA ASN A 335 9.54 -8.26 -2.21
C ASN A 335 9.22 -7.22 -3.31
N GLY A 336 8.83 -6.00 -2.92
CA GLY A 336 8.42 -4.98 -3.88
C GLY A 336 9.57 -4.34 -4.66
N ILE A 337 10.75 -4.14 -4.06
CA ILE A 337 11.92 -3.65 -4.83
C ILE A 337 12.38 -4.71 -5.83
N MET A 338 12.38 -5.98 -5.43
CA MET A 338 12.77 -7.11 -6.29
C MET A 338 11.69 -7.49 -7.30
N LYS A 339 10.53 -6.84 -7.27
CA LYS A 339 9.59 -6.81 -8.39
C LYS A 339 9.96 -5.71 -9.39
N ILE A 340 10.35 -4.52 -8.92
CA ILE A 340 10.65 -3.36 -9.79
C ILE A 340 11.98 -3.50 -10.52
N LEU A 341 13.06 -3.83 -9.81
CA LEU A 341 14.42 -3.85 -10.35
C LEU A 341 14.59 -4.85 -11.50
N PRO A 342 14.19 -6.12 -11.37
CA PRO A 342 14.40 -7.08 -12.45
C PRO A 342 13.49 -6.81 -13.65
N GLU A 343 12.29 -6.25 -13.44
CA GLU A 343 11.32 -6.02 -14.51
C GLU A 343 11.59 -4.74 -15.29
N GLY A 344 12.01 -3.66 -14.63
CA GLY A 344 12.19 -2.35 -15.27
C GLY A 344 13.49 -1.62 -14.95
N GLY A 345 14.41 -2.28 -14.24
CA GLY A 345 15.75 -1.77 -13.94
C GLY A 345 15.74 -0.49 -13.09
N ILE A 346 16.87 0.20 -13.10
CA ILE A 346 17.02 1.52 -12.47
C ILE A 346 16.05 2.53 -13.10
N TYR A 347 15.72 2.37 -14.38
CA TYR A 347 14.78 3.22 -15.09
C TYR A 347 13.42 3.27 -14.39
N LEU A 348 12.78 2.12 -14.21
CA LEU A 348 11.49 2.03 -13.55
C LEU A 348 11.59 2.33 -12.05
N LEU A 349 12.69 1.95 -11.40
CA LEU A 349 12.94 2.30 -10.00
C LEU A 349 12.95 3.82 -9.79
N SER A 350 13.52 4.58 -10.73
CA SER A 350 13.58 6.05 -10.62
C SER A 350 12.20 6.71 -10.59
N ILE A 351 11.20 6.13 -11.27
CA ILE A 351 9.80 6.59 -11.24
C ILE A 351 9.22 6.50 -9.83
N TYR A 352 9.65 5.49 -9.05
CA TYR A 352 9.24 5.33 -7.66
C TYR A 352 10.03 6.23 -6.71
N ILE A 353 11.36 6.26 -6.86
CA ILE A 353 12.23 6.95 -5.90
C ILE A 353 12.11 8.47 -6.02
N PHE A 354 12.03 9.01 -7.24
CA PHE A 354 12.07 10.46 -7.44
C PHE A 354 10.91 11.22 -6.74
N PRO A 355 9.63 10.81 -6.85
CA PRO A 355 8.55 11.48 -6.13
C PRO A 355 8.63 11.33 -4.61
N LEU A 356 9.08 10.17 -4.10
CA LEU A 356 9.25 9.93 -2.67
C LEU A 356 10.37 10.82 -2.10
N VAL A 357 11.47 10.99 -2.83
CA VAL A 357 12.56 11.91 -2.46
C VAL A 357 12.07 13.36 -2.47
N ILE A 358 11.28 13.78 -3.46
CA ILE A 358 10.67 15.12 -3.48
C ILE A 358 9.83 15.36 -2.21
N ALA A 359 8.95 14.41 -1.86
CA ALA A 359 8.12 14.50 -0.66
C ALA A 359 8.96 14.61 0.60
N LEU A 360 10.01 13.81 0.71
CA LEU A 360 10.93 13.77 1.85
C LEU A 360 11.72 15.07 1.98
N VAL A 361 12.35 15.55 0.91
CA VAL A 361 13.11 16.82 0.90
C VAL A 361 12.21 17.99 1.25
N TYR A 362 11.00 18.06 0.67
CA TYR A 362 10.02 19.07 1.04
C TYR A 362 9.71 19.00 2.55
N SER A 363 9.41 17.81 3.05
CA SER A 363 8.97 17.63 4.43
C SER A 363 10.08 17.95 5.44
N ILE A 364 11.34 17.65 5.12
CA ILE A 364 12.51 18.06 5.90
C ILE A 364 12.64 19.59 5.88
N LYS A 365 12.61 20.21 4.70
CA LYS A 365 12.76 21.67 4.53
C LYS A 365 11.70 22.45 5.31
N TYR A 366 10.45 21.99 5.28
CA TYR A 366 9.33 22.65 5.97
C TYR A 366 8.99 22.01 7.32
N ARG A 367 9.84 21.11 7.84
CA ARG A 367 9.71 20.45 9.16
C ARG A 367 8.35 19.78 9.40
N VAL A 368 7.75 19.20 8.35
CA VAL A 368 6.47 18.48 8.42
C VAL A 368 6.71 17.04 8.88
N LYS A 369 7.02 16.88 10.18
CA LYS A 369 7.43 15.59 10.78
C LYS A 369 6.50 14.42 10.47
N ASN A 370 5.19 14.65 10.51
CA ASN A 370 4.19 13.61 10.29
C ASN A 370 4.26 13.02 8.87
N VAL A 371 4.57 13.85 7.87
CA VAL A 371 4.74 13.39 6.49
C VAL A 371 6.03 12.59 6.36
N ILE A 372 7.13 13.02 6.98
CA ILE A 372 8.41 12.25 6.98
C ILE A 372 8.19 10.83 7.53
N ILE A 373 7.49 10.73 8.66
CA ILE A 373 7.20 9.45 9.31
C ILE A 373 6.32 8.58 8.39
N PHE A 374 5.26 9.15 7.81
CA PHE A 374 4.37 8.44 6.90
C PHE A 374 5.11 7.93 5.65
N GLU A 375 5.95 8.76 5.02
CA GLU A 375 6.78 8.38 3.86
C GLU A 375 7.75 7.25 4.20
N THR A 376 8.38 7.31 5.39
CA THR A 376 9.30 6.25 5.84
C THR A 376 8.57 4.92 6.01
N ILE A 377 7.37 4.93 6.60
CA ILE A 377 6.53 3.73 6.72
C ILE A 377 6.14 3.20 5.35
N LEU A 378 5.76 4.07 4.41
CA LEU A 378 5.43 3.68 3.04
C LEU A 378 6.61 3.00 2.34
N VAL A 379 7.83 3.53 2.48
CA VAL A 379 9.05 2.93 1.93
C VAL A 379 9.31 1.54 2.53
N ILE A 380 9.19 1.40 3.86
CA ILE A 380 9.35 0.09 4.52
C ILE A 380 8.33 -0.92 3.98
N LEU A 381 7.08 -0.52 3.81
CA LEU A 381 6.03 -1.37 3.24
C LEU A 381 6.32 -1.73 1.78
N LEU A 382 6.77 -0.79 0.96
CA LEU A 382 7.14 -1.02 -0.45
C LEU A 382 8.30 -2.02 -0.58
N ILE A 383 9.30 -1.96 0.29
CA ILE A 383 10.41 -2.91 0.28
C ILE A 383 9.89 -4.33 0.56
N ASN A 384 9.02 -4.48 1.55
CA ASN A 384 8.68 -5.77 2.13
C ASN A 384 7.44 -6.46 1.54
N ILE A 385 6.66 -5.76 0.69
CA ILE A 385 5.39 -6.27 0.17
C ILE A 385 5.33 -6.00 -1.34
N ASN A 386 4.90 -7.01 -2.10
CA ASN A 386 4.70 -6.91 -3.55
C ASN A 386 3.44 -6.08 -3.93
N VAL A 387 3.47 -4.79 -3.59
CA VAL A 387 2.50 -3.76 -4.00
C VAL A 387 2.92 -2.82 -5.16
N PRO A 388 4.09 -2.96 -5.83
CA PRO A 388 4.36 -2.19 -7.04
C PRO A 388 3.24 -2.32 -8.08
N TYR A 389 3.08 -1.27 -8.89
CA TYR A 389 2.11 -1.13 -9.97
C TYR A 389 0.64 -1.07 -9.53
N ARG A 390 0.39 -1.12 -8.21
CA ARG A 390 -0.95 -0.92 -7.68
C ARG A 390 -1.33 0.56 -7.73
N PHE A 391 -2.61 0.83 -7.98
CA PHE A 391 -3.13 2.19 -8.13
C PHE A 391 -2.81 3.05 -6.91
N ILE A 392 -2.77 2.46 -5.71
CA ILE A 392 -2.43 3.19 -4.48
C ILE A 392 -0.97 3.66 -4.47
N MET A 393 -0.06 2.87 -5.05
CA MET A 393 1.34 3.29 -5.21
C MET A 393 1.44 4.41 -6.24
N ILE A 394 0.74 4.31 -7.38
CA ILE A 394 0.69 5.39 -8.40
C ILE A 394 0.14 6.68 -7.78
N TYR A 395 -0.90 6.57 -6.94
CA TYR A 395 -1.41 7.70 -6.16
C TYR A 395 -0.32 8.30 -5.25
N PHE A 396 0.41 7.49 -4.47
CA PHE A 396 1.50 8.00 -3.63
C PHE A 396 2.60 8.69 -4.43
N LEU A 397 2.98 8.16 -5.60
CA LEU A 397 3.94 8.81 -6.48
C LEU A 397 3.42 10.19 -6.94
N SER A 398 2.15 10.28 -7.31
CA SER A 398 1.55 11.57 -7.69
C SER A 398 1.46 12.56 -6.52
N LEU A 399 1.21 12.06 -5.32
CA LEU A 399 1.18 12.86 -4.09
C LEU A 399 2.58 13.41 -3.80
N GLY A 400 3.62 12.61 -4.00
CA GLY A 400 5.02 13.02 -3.92
C GLY A 400 5.35 14.17 -4.88
N LEU A 401 5.01 14.03 -6.16
CA LEU A 401 5.18 15.09 -7.16
C LEU A 401 4.41 16.37 -6.82
N SER A 402 3.23 16.25 -6.19
CA SER A 402 2.44 17.42 -5.79
C SER A 402 3.18 18.35 -4.83
N TYR A 403 4.18 17.87 -4.08
CA TYR A 403 5.00 18.69 -3.18
C TYR A 403 5.86 19.73 -3.91
N LEU A 404 6.03 19.61 -5.23
CA LEU A 404 6.61 20.68 -6.05
C LEU A 404 5.72 21.93 -6.10
N PHE A 405 4.44 21.81 -5.78
CA PHE A 405 3.49 22.92 -5.75
C PHE A 405 3.43 23.49 -4.33
N LYS A 406 3.58 24.82 -4.24
CA LYS A 406 3.48 25.54 -2.97
C LYS A 406 2.04 25.43 -2.47
N ASN A 407 1.88 24.89 -1.26
CA ASN A 407 0.79 25.37 -0.41
C ASN A 407 1.26 26.70 0.17
N ASP A 408 0.42 27.73 0.16
CA ASP A 408 0.71 28.97 0.85
C ASP A 408 1.15 28.63 2.28
N SER A 409 2.42 28.92 2.55
CA SER A 409 3.16 28.45 3.73
C SER A 409 2.64 29.02 5.04
N SER A 410 1.73 29.99 4.99
CA SER A 410 0.98 30.50 6.15
C SER A 410 -0.02 29.47 6.70
N LYS A 411 -0.46 28.48 5.90
CA LYS A 411 -1.47 27.50 6.32
C LYS A 411 -0.92 26.15 6.73
N ILE A 412 0.39 25.89 6.55
CA ILE A 412 0.96 24.56 6.86
C ILE A 412 1.11 24.38 8.37
N GLY A 413 1.39 25.45 9.14
CA GLY A 413 1.40 25.38 10.61
C GLY A 413 -0.01 25.35 11.21
N GLU A 414 -0.93 26.15 10.68
CA GLU A 414 -2.28 26.28 11.24
C GLU A 414 -3.24 25.17 10.80
N ASN A 415 -3.10 24.61 9.60
CA ASN A 415 -4.00 23.54 9.13
C ASN A 415 -3.72 22.17 9.74
N TYR A 416 -2.62 21.95 10.48
CA TYR A 416 -2.51 20.74 11.30
C TYR A 416 -3.08 20.92 12.72
N GLU A 417 -3.40 22.17 13.13
CA GLU A 417 -4.02 22.47 14.42
C GLU A 417 -5.51 22.90 14.35
N LYS A 418 -6.03 23.38 13.20
CA LYS A 418 -7.41 23.95 13.10
C LYS A 418 -8.29 23.50 11.91
N ILE A 419 -8.44 22.20 11.69
CA ILE A 419 -9.65 21.54 11.10
C ILE A 419 -9.79 20.18 11.82
#